data_AF-A0A7K9W0I4-F1
#
_entry.id   AF-A0A7K9W0I4-F1
#
_cell.length_a   1.000
_cell.length_b   1.000
_cell.length_c   1.000
_cell.angle_alpha   90.00
_cell.angle_beta   90.00
_cell.angle_gamma   90.00
#
_symmetry.space_group_name_H-M   'P 1'
#
loop_
_entity.id
_entity.type
_entity.pdbx_description
1 polymer ?
#
loop_
_entity_poly.entity_id
_entity_poly.type
_entity_poly.pdbx_seq_one_letter_code
_entity_poly.pdbx_strand_id
1 'polypeptide(L)'
;VPHSFSRYVATPLAGLLNVKEKVRLKATPNAVLEKFYSATSKHPKQAEVEMLSKKSGCTVRQVERWFRRRRNQDRPSLLKKFREASWRFTFYLLAFIAGMAVIVDKPWFYDLREVWKGYPIQSMLPSQYWYYMIELSFYWSLLFSIASDVKRKDFKEQIIHHVATIILISFSWFANYVRAGTLIMALHDSSDYLLE
;
A
#
# COMPACT_ATOMS: atom_id res chain seq x y z
N VAL A 1 5.08 0.83 -7.55
CA VAL A 1 5.00 -0.40 -8.37
C VAL A 1 6.10 -0.38 -9.42
N PRO A 2 6.93 -1.43 -9.53
CA PRO A 2 7.95 -1.53 -10.56
C PRO A 2 7.34 -1.47 -11.97
N HIS A 3 7.99 -0.74 -12.88
CA HIS A 3 7.49 -0.56 -14.25
C HIS A 3 7.36 -1.91 -14.99
N SER A 4 8.31 -2.82 -14.79
CA SER A 4 8.32 -4.15 -15.40
C SER A 4 7.13 -5.00 -14.96
N PHE A 5 6.82 -5.06 -13.66
CA PHE A 5 5.67 -5.81 -13.15
C PHE A 5 4.34 -5.27 -13.70
N SER A 6 4.20 -3.94 -13.70
CA SER A 6 3.03 -3.25 -14.25
C SER A 6 2.76 -3.64 -15.71
N ARG A 7 3.83 -3.71 -16.52
CA ARG A 7 3.74 -3.97 -17.96
C ARG A 7 3.53 -5.45 -18.28
N TYR A 8 4.27 -6.35 -17.64
CA TYR A 8 4.30 -7.77 -18.02
C TYR A 8 3.34 -8.67 -17.25
N VAL A 9 2.92 -8.29 -16.04
CA VAL A 9 2.05 -9.12 -15.20
C VAL A 9 0.69 -8.46 -15.01
N ALA A 10 0.67 -7.25 -14.47
CA ALA A 10 -0.58 -6.62 -14.04
C ALA A 10 -1.48 -6.18 -15.21
N THR A 11 -0.92 -5.70 -16.33
CA THR A 11 -1.72 -5.24 -17.47
C THR A 11 -2.39 -6.39 -18.23
N PRO A 12 -1.70 -7.50 -18.55
CA PRO A 12 -2.35 -8.69 -19.11
C PRO A 12 -3.42 -9.27 -18.18
N LEU A 13 -3.13 -9.37 -16.88
CA LEU A 13 -4.08 -9.88 -15.89
C LEU A 13 -5.34 -9.02 -15.78
N ALA A 14 -5.18 -7.69 -15.82
CA ALA A 14 -6.31 -6.75 -15.89
C ALA A 14 -7.18 -6.99 -17.14
N GLY A 15 -6.55 -7.27 -18.29
CA GLY A 15 -7.26 -7.63 -19.51
C GLY A 15 -8.06 -8.92 -19.37
N LEU A 16 -7.46 -9.96 -18.77
CA LEU A 16 -8.10 -11.26 -18.53
C LEU A 16 -9.29 -11.16 -17.57
N LEU A 17 -9.15 -10.35 -16.51
CA LEU A 17 -10.21 -10.08 -15.53
C LEU A 17 -11.22 -9.01 -16.01
N ASN A 18 -11.13 -8.57 -17.26
CA ASN A 18 -12.03 -7.60 -17.89
C ASN A 18 -12.14 -6.27 -17.12
N VAL A 19 -11.00 -5.82 -16.55
CA VAL A 19 -10.86 -4.58 -15.79
C VAL A 19 -10.93 -3.39 -16.76
N LYS A 20 -12.15 -2.91 -17.02
CA LYS A 20 -12.41 -1.82 -17.97
C LYS A 20 -12.19 -0.45 -17.33
N GLU A 21 -11.24 0.31 -17.88
CA GLU A 21 -11.05 1.72 -17.53
C GLU A 21 -12.26 2.54 -18.03
N LYS A 22 -13.01 3.15 -17.11
CA LYS A 22 -14.10 4.05 -17.49
C LYS A 22 -13.50 5.31 -18.12
N VAL A 23 -13.75 5.55 -19.40
CA VAL A 23 -13.27 6.77 -20.10
C VAL A 23 -13.86 8.00 -19.41
N ARG A 24 -13.00 8.81 -18.80
CA ARG A 24 -13.40 10.05 -18.13
C ARG A 24 -13.18 11.22 -19.07
N LEU A 25 -14.22 12.03 -19.26
CA LEU A 25 -14.14 13.26 -20.06
C LEU A 25 -13.14 14.23 -19.43
N LYS A 26 -12.17 14.68 -20.23
CA LYS A 26 -11.18 15.66 -19.82
C LYS A 26 -11.82 17.05 -19.65
N ALA A 27 -11.32 17.83 -18.69
CA ALA A 27 -11.65 19.24 -18.61
C ALA A 27 -11.05 19.95 -19.83
N THR A 28 -11.79 20.90 -20.41
CA THR A 28 -11.31 21.72 -21.53
C THR A 28 -10.19 22.64 -21.06
N PRO A 29 -9.13 22.92 -21.85
CA PRO A 29 -8.06 23.81 -21.42
C PRO A 29 -8.60 25.20 -21.05
N ASN A 30 -8.34 25.66 -19.83
CA ASN A 30 -8.68 27.01 -19.38
C ASN A 30 -7.68 27.47 -18.30
N ALA A 31 -6.78 28.38 -18.66
CA ALA A 31 -5.68 28.82 -17.79
C ALA A 31 -6.18 29.51 -16.51
N VAL A 32 -7.29 30.25 -16.57
CA VAL A 32 -7.86 30.96 -15.41
C VAL A 32 -8.39 29.95 -14.39
N LEU A 33 -9.14 28.96 -14.85
CA LEU A 33 -9.71 27.93 -13.98
C LEU A 33 -8.63 27.00 -13.42
N GLU A 34 -7.62 26.63 -14.24
CA GLU A 34 -6.51 25.77 -13.79
C GLU A 34 -5.62 26.47 -12.74
N LYS A 35 -5.38 27.77 -12.92
CA LYS A 35 -4.63 28.58 -11.93
C LYS A 35 -5.36 28.60 -10.59
N PHE A 36 -6.67 28.84 -10.58
CA PHE A 36 -7.46 28.80 -9.35
C PHE A 36 -7.51 27.39 -8.73
N TYR A 37 -7.71 26.37 -9.56
CA TYR A 37 -7.80 24.97 -9.11
C TYR A 37 -6.52 24.51 -8.38
N SER A 38 -5.36 24.89 -8.91
CA SER A 38 -4.07 24.46 -8.40
C SER A 38 -3.59 25.30 -7.21
N ALA A 39 -3.90 26.61 -7.20
CA ALA A 39 -3.35 27.54 -6.20
C ALA A 39 -4.31 27.90 -5.06
N THR A 40 -5.63 27.72 -5.24
CA THR A 40 -6.63 28.25 -4.28
C THR A 40 -7.52 27.14 -3.74
N SER A 41 -8.38 26.54 -4.59
CA SER A 41 -9.31 25.52 -4.12
C SER A 41 -9.79 24.62 -5.26
N LYS A 42 -9.93 23.33 -4.95
CA LYS A 42 -10.57 22.34 -5.84
C LYS A 42 -12.10 22.41 -5.77
N HIS A 43 -12.66 23.08 -4.77
CA HIS A 43 -14.09 23.20 -4.48
C HIS A 43 -14.47 24.67 -4.28
N PRO A 44 -14.62 25.44 -5.38
CA PRO A 44 -14.99 26.85 -5.28
C PRO A 44 -16.40 27.02 -4.70
N LYS A 45 -16.57 28.07 -3.89
CA LYS A 45 -17.89 28.53 -3.39
C LYS A 45 -18.63 29.31 -4.48
N GLN A 46 -19.93 29.51 -4.30
CA GLN A 46 -20.79 30.17 -5.30
C GLN A 46 -20.25 31.53 -5.79
N ALA A 47 -19.83 32.40 -4.87
CA ALA A 47 -19.26 33.70 -5.21
C ALA A 47 -17.96 33.59 -6.05
N GLU A 48 -17.15 32.57 -5.81
CA GLU A 48 -15.92 32.31 -6.58
C GLU A 48 -16.24 31.77 -7.97
N VAL A 49 -17.27 30.93 -8.10
CA VAL A 49 -17.75 30.44 -9.40
C VAL A 49 -18.22 31.61 -10.27
N GLU A 50 -18.96 32.55 -9.70
CA GLU A 50 -19.42 33.76 -10.41
C GLU A 50 -18.24 34.67 -10.83
N MET A 51 -17.26 34.86 -9.95
CA MET A 51 -16.04 35.60 -10.27
C MET A 51 -15.25 34.93 -11.42
N LEU A 52 -15.08 33.61 -11.35
CA LEU A 52 -14.37 32.83 -12.36
C LEU A 52 -15.13 32.81 -13.69
N SER A 53 -16.46 32.77 -13.67
CA SER A 53 -17.31 32.91 -14.85
C SER A 53 -17.01 34.23 -15.59
N LYS A 54 -16.99 35.35 -14.86
CA LYS A 54 -16.65 36.67 -15.43
C LYS A 54 -15.22 36.71 -15.99
N LYS A 55 -14.23 36.20 -15.26
CA LYS A 55 -12.81 36.23 -15.66
C LYS A 55 -12.47 35.31 -16.83
N SER A 56 -13.19 34.20 -16.98
CA SER A 56 -12.88 33.18 -17.99
C SER A 56 -13.74 33.27 -19.25
N GLY A 57 -14.71 34.20 -19.29
CA GLY A 57 -15.70 34.29 -20.37
C GLY A 57 -16.63 33.07 -20.45
N CYS A 58 -16.61 32.18 -19.46
CA CYS A 58 -17.45 30.99 -19.41
C CYS A 58 -18.72 31.28 -18.60
N THR A 59 -19.80 30.55 -18.88
CA THR A 59 -20.99 30.56 -18.03
C THR A 59 -20.72 29.86 -16.69
N VAL A 60 -21.47 30.20 -15.65
CA VAL A 60 -21.43 29.54 -14.33
C VAL A 60 -21.48 28.01 -14.46
N ARG A 61 -22.42 27.49 -15.27
CA ARG A 61 -22.56 26.04 -15.52
C ARG A 61 -21.33 25.42 -16.18
N GLN A 62 -20.67 26.14 -17.09
CA GLN A 62 -19.43 25.66 -17.72
C GLN A 62 -18.29 25.59 -16.70
N VAL A 63 -18.18 26.58 -15.81
CA VAL A 63 -17.20 26.59 -14.71
C VAL A 63 -17.44 25.40 -13.78
N GLU A 64 -18.66 25.20 -13.28
CA GLU A 64 -18.99 24.05 -12.42
C GLU A 64 -18.69 22.70 -13.08
N ARG A 65 -19.08 22.55 -14.36
CA ARG A 65 -18.82 21.33 -15.16
C ARG A 65 -17.32 21.11 -15.34
N TRP A 66 -16.56 22.17 -15.56
CA TRP A 66 -15.11 22.14 -15.67
C TRP A 66 -14.47 21.63 -14.38
N PHE A 67 -14.81 22.22 -13.22
CA PHE A 67 -14.29 21.79 -11.92
C PHE A 67 -14.65 20.33 -11.61
N ARG A 68 -15.87 19.91 -11.93
CA ARG A 68 -16.28 18.49 -11.77
C ARG A 68 -15.43 17.55 -12.63
N ARG A 69 -15.17 17.90 -13.89
CA ARG A 69 -14.32 17.11 -14.79
C ARG A 69 -12.86 17.09 -14.33
N ARG A 70 -12.32 18.25 -13.93
CA ARG A 70 -10.94 18.40 -13.45
C ARG A 70 -10.67 17.57 -12.20
N ARG A 71 -11.59 17.56 -11.23
CA ARG A 71 -11.55 16.66 -10.06
C ARG A 71 -11.62 15.18 -10.42
N ASN A 72 -12.43 14.83 -11.44
CA ASN A 72 -12.51 13.45 -11.92
C ASN A 72 -11.24 13.00 -12.66
N GLN A 73 -10.46 13.93 -13.23
CA GLN A 73 -9.15 13.65 -13.81
C GLN A 73 -8.07 13.39 -12.75
N ASP A 74 -8.14 14.06 -11.59
CA ASP A 74 -7.22 13.82 -10.46
C ASP A 74 -7.39 12.42 -9.84
N ARG A 75 -8.56 11.80 -10.00
CA ARG A 75 -8.80 10.47 -9.45
C ARG A 75 -7.88 9.45 -10.14
N PRO A 76 -7.18 8.57 -9.39
CA PRO A 76 -6.38 7.53 -10.01
C PRO A 76 -7.21 6.65 -10.96
N SER A 77 -6.55 6.19 -12.02
CA SER A 77 -7.11 5.26 -12.99
C SER A 77 -7.42 3.92 -12.31
N LEU A 78 -8.45 3.23 -12.77
CA LEU A 78 -8.82 1.91 -12.20
C LEU A 78 -7.68 0.91 -12.44
N LEU A 79 -7.05 0.98 -13.61
CA LEU A 79 -5.88 0.18 -13.95
C LEU A 79 -4.69 0.52 -13.04
N LYS A 80 -4.48 1.80 -12.69
CA LYS A 80 -3.44 2.21 -11.75
C LYS A 80 -3.66 1.56 -10.38
N LYS A 81 -4.90 1.60 -9.85
CA LYS A 81 -5.25 0.93 -8.59
C LYS A 81 -5.07 -0.57 -8.65
N PHE A 82 -5.51 -1.21 -9.75
CA PHE A 82 -5.35 -2.64 -9.96
C PHE A 82 -3.86 -3.04 -9.95
N ARG A 83 -3.02 -2.31 -10.68
CA ARG A 83 -1.56 -2.53 -10.69
C ARG A 83 -0.92 -2.41 -9.31
N GLU A 84 -1.34 -1.42 -8.52
CA GLU A 84 -0.90 -1.24 -7.14
C GLU A 84 -1.32 -2.41 -6.25
N ALA A 85 -2.60 -2.81 -6.33
CA ALA A 85 -3.13 -3.94 -5.56
C ALA A 85 -2.49 -5.29 -5.96
N SER A 86 -2.37 -5.59 -7.26
CA SER A 86 -1.74 -6.84 -7.73
C SER A 86 -0.28 -6.94 -7.36
N TRP A 87 0.45 -5.82 -7.33
CA TRP A 87 1.84 -5.80 -6.88
C TRP A 87 1.96 -6.13 -5.40
N ARG A 88 1.17 -5.44 -4.56
CA ARG A 88 1.09 -5.71 -3.12
C ARG A 88 0.72 -7.17 -2.87
N PHE A 89 -0.33 -7.66 -3.53
CA PHE A 89 -0.76 -9.06 -3.46
C PHE A 89 0.36 -10.05 -3.78
N THR A 90 1.03 -9.89 -4.94
CA THR A 90 2.09 -10.80 -5.36
C THR A 90 3.23 -10.80 -4.35
N PHE A 91 3.56 -9.63 -3.82
CA PHE A 91 4.61 -9.49 -2.83
C PHE A 91 4.26 -10.23 -1.53
N TYR A 92 3.11 -9.94 -0.92
CA TYR A 92 2.69 -10.59 0.34
C TYR A 92 2.55 -12.10 0.17
N LEU A 93 2.06 -12.57 -0.98
CA LEU A 93 1.98 -13.99 -1.30
C LEU A 93 3.37 -14.65 -1.32
N LEU A 94 4.37 -14.00 -1.93
CA LEU A 94 5.73 -14.50 -1.97
C LEU A 94 6.39 -14.49 -0.58
N ALA A 95 6.17 -13.44 0.22
CA ALA A 95 6.63 -13.36 1.60
C ALA A 95 6.05 -14.50 2.46
N PHE A 96 4.73 -14.72 2.37
CA PHE A 96 4.06 -15.81 3.06
C PHE A 96 4.60 -17.19 2.65
N ILE A 97 4.77 -17.46 1.35
CA ILE A 97 5.35 -18.73 0.87
C ILE A 97 6.77 -18.91 1.39
N ALA A 98 7.59 -17.85 1.39
CA ALA A 98 8.94 -17.89 1.93
C ALA A 98 8.95 -18.17 3.43
N GLY A 99 8.10 -17.50 4.21
CA GLY A 99 7.94 -17.73 5.65
C GLY A 99 7.53 -19.17 5.95
N MET A 100 6.53 -19.68 5.23
CA MET A 100 6.12 -21.08 5.32
C MET A 100 7.26 -22.04 5.00
N ALA A 101 8.05 -21.78 3.94
CA ALA A 101 9.18 -22.62 3.57
C ALA A 101 10.29 -22.64 4.65
N VAL A 102 10.45 -21.57 5.42
CA VAL A 102 11.46 -21.46 6.49
C VAL A 102 11.04 -22.21 7.76
N ILE A 103 9.73 -22.31 8.04
CA ILE A 103 9.20 -22.85 9.30
C ILE A 103 8.62 -24.27 9.19
N VAL A 104 8.19 -24.71 8.00
CA VAL A 104 7.43 -25.96 7.84
C VAL A 104 8.22 -27.21 8.23
N ASP A 105 9.54 -27.20 8.09
CA ASP A 105 10.41 -28.33 8.47
C ASP A 105 10.85 -28.28 9.95
N LYS A 106 10.32 -27.33 10.73
CA LYS A 106 10.75 -27.09 12.12
C LYS A 106 9.79 -27.70 13.12
N PRO A 107 10.29 -28.33 14.21
CA PRO A 107 9.44 -29.01 15.18
C PRO A 107 8.50 -28.04 15.92
N TRP A 108 8.93 -26.79 16.15
CA TRP A 108 8.11 -25.78 16.81
C TRP A 108 6.94 -25.26 15.98
N PHE A 109 6.88 -25.58 14.67
CA PHE A 109 5.71 -25.30 13.85
C PHE A 109 4.53 -26.24 14.18
N TYR A 110 4.83 -27.46 14.64
CA TYR A 110 3.81 -28.47 14.97
C TYR A 110 3.59 -28.64 16.48
N ASP A 111 4.61 -28.40 17.30
CA ASP A 111 4.51 -28.43 18.76
C ASP A 111 5.04 -27.13 19.39
N LEU A 112 4.12 -26.31 19.91
CA LEU A 112 4.45 -25.05 20.56
C LEU A 112 5.30 -25.21 21.83
N ARG A 113 5.39 -26.41 22.42
CA ARG A 113 6.29 -26.66 23.55
C ARG A 113 7.76 -26.56 23.14
N GLU A 114 8.08 -26.91 21.89
CA GLU A 114 9.43 -26.81 21.33
C GLU A 114 9.86 -25.36 21.11
N VAL A 115 8.95 -24.38 21.12
CA VAL A 115 9.27 -22.95 21.05
C VAL A 115 10.15 -22.51 22.21
N TRP A 116 9.91 -23.03 23.42
CA TRP A 116 10.60 -22.60 24.65
C TRP A 116 11.83 -23.44 24.97
N LYS A 117 12.02 -24.56 24.27
CA LYS A 117 13.13 -25.47 24.53
C LYS A 117 14.47 -24.79 24.24
N GLY A 118 15.36 -24.82 25.22
CA GLY A 118 16.68 -24.17 25.15
C GLY A 118 16.66 -22.66 25.33
N TYR A 119 15.52 -22.03 25.61
CA TYR A 119 15.49 -20.62 26.01
C TYR A 119 16.21 -20.42 27.37
N PRO A 120 17.03 -19.36 27.56
CA PRO A 120 17.24 -18.20 26.68
C PRO A 120 18.35 -18.36 25.63
N ILE A 121 19.05 -19.49 25.56
CA ILE A 121 20.18 -19.72 24.65
C ILE A 121 19.71 -20.60 23.48
N GLN A 122 18.89 -20.02 22.61
CA GLN A 122 18.48 -20.68 21.36
C GLN A 122 19.51 -20.39 20.27
N SER A 123 19.94 -21.44 19.56
CA SER A 123 20.77 -21.27 18.37
C SER A 123 19.94 -20.79 17.19
N MET A 124 20.44 -19.78 16.49
CA MET A 124 19.80 -19.22 15.31
C MET A 124 20.31 -19.93 14.06
N LEU A 125 19.39 -20.49 13.28
CA LEU A 125 19.72 -21.07 11.99
C LEU A 125 19.91 -19.95 10.95
N PRO A 126 20.79 -20.11 9.95
CA PRO A 126 20.96 -19.13 8.88
C PRO A 126 19.65 -18.79 8.14
N SER A 127 18.75 -19.76 7.96
CA SER A 127 17.44 -19.52 7.33
C SER A 127 16.56 -18.59 8.16
N GLN A 128 16.58 -18.71 9.49
CA GLN A 128 15.84 -17.84 10.39
C GLN A 128 16.44 -16.44 10.39
N TYR A 129 17.78 -16.34 10.41
CA TYR A 129 18.48 -15.06 10.29
C TYR A 129 18.00 -14.29 9.05
N TRP A 130 18.07 -14.92 7.87
CA TRP A 130 17.68 -14.27 6.63
C TRP A 130 16.18 -13.94 6.57
N TYR A 131 15.33 -14.81 7.13
CA TYR A 131 13.90 -14.54 7.22
C TYR A 131 13.63 -13.26 8.03
N TYR A 132 14.21 -13.15 9.24
CA TYR A 132 14.12 -11.93 10.05
C TYR A 132 14.65 -10.69 9.32
N MET A 133 15.82 -10.77 8.69
CA MET A 133 16.42 -9.61 8.02
C MET A 133 15.58 -9.14 6.84
N ILE A 134 15.08 -10.07 6.01
CA ILE A 134 14.25 -9.75 4.85
C ILE A 134 12.92 -9.15 5.30
N GLU A 135 12.27 -9.75 6.29
CA GLU A 135 10.95 -9.32 6.75
C GLU A 135 11.01 -7.98 7.48
N LEU A 136 12.00 -7.79 8.36
CA LEU A 136 12.24 -6.49 8.99
C LEU A 136 12.53 -5.40 7.96
N SER A 137 13.40 -5.68 6.98
CA SER A 137 13.71 -4.74 5.89
C SER A 137 12.46 -4.41 5.06
N PHE A 138 11.60 -5.40 4.85
CA PHE A 138 10.34 -5.22 4.15
C PHE A 138 9.38 -4.30 4.91
N TYR A 139 9.13 -4.57 6.19
CA TYR A 139 8.26 -3.71 7.01
C TYR A 139 8.78 -2.27 7.10
N TRP A 140 10.09 -2.07 7.19
CA TRP A 140 10.69 -0.74 7.08
C TRP A 140 10.41 -0.08 5.73
N SER A 141 10.56 -0.82 4.62
CA SER A 141 10.29 -0.30 3.28
C SER A 141 8.81 0.12 3.11
N LEU A 142 7.88 -0.60 3.74
CA LEU A 142 6.45 -0.27 3.75
C LEU A 142 6.19 0.98 4.57
N LEU A 143 6.78 1.09 5.76
CA LEU A 143 6.65 2.27 6.60
C LEU A 143 7.10 3.55 5.86
N PHE A 144 8.24 3.51 5.17
CA PHE A 144 8.72 4.64 4.35
C PHE A 144 7.84 4.91 3.13
N SER A 145 7.34 3.86 2.48
CA SER A 145 6.44 3.99 1.33
C SER A 145 5.11 4.62 1.71
N ILE A 146 4.54 4.22 2.85
CA ILE A 146 3.30 4.79 3.40
C ILE A 146 3.51 6.27 3.72
N ALA A 147 4.65 6.67 4.30
CA ALA A 147 4.93 8.07 4.60
C ALA A 147 4.92 8.99 3.35
N SER A 148 5.18 8.44 2.17
CA SER A 148 5.16 9.15 0.88
C SER A 148 3.79 9.10 0.18
N ASP A 149 2.88 8.23 0.62
CA ASP A 149 1.57 8.04 0.01
C ASP A 149 0.55 9.09 0.48
N VAL A 150 -0.46 9.34 -0.36
CA VAL A 150 -1.54 10.29 -0.05
C VAL A 150 -2.34 9.77 1.16
N LYS A 151 -2.34 10.52 2.26
CA LYS A 151 -3.05 10.18 3.51
C LYS A 151 -4.50 9.78 3.24
N ARG A 152 -4.78 8.49 3.40
CA ARG A 152 -6.13 7.89 3.41
C ARG A 152 -6.69 7.87 4.84
N LYS A 153 -7.94 7.45 5.04
CA LYS A 153 -8.59 7.46 6.36
C LYS A 153 -8.00 6.41 7.32
N ASP A 154 -7.57 5.31 6.74
CA ASP A 154 -6.87 4.13 7.28
C ASP A 154 -5.36 4.36 7.50
N PHE A 155 -4.82 5.51 7.09
CA PHE A 155 -3.38 5.80 7.15
C PHE A 155 -2.78 5.68 8.56
N LYS A 156 -3.50 6.15 9.58
CA LYS A 156 -3.00 6.10 10.97
C LYS A 156 -2.95 4.66 11.48
N GLU A 157 -3.96 3.87 11.15
CA GLU A 157 -4.06 2.47 11.57
C GLU A 157 -2.97 1.64 10.91
N GLN A 158 -2.75 1.80 9.59
CA GLN A 158 -1.66 1.15 8.89
C GLN A 158 -0.29 1.52 9.49
N ILE A 159 -0.01 2.79 9.81
CA ILE A 159 1.27 3.17 10.44
C ILE A 159 1.43 2.52 11.82
N ILE A 160 0.39 2.56 12.66
CA ILE A 160 0.45 1.97 14.00
C ILE A 160 0.74 0.47 13.90
N HIS A 161 0.06 -0.23 12.97
CA HIS A 161 0.29 -1.64 12.70
C HIS A 161 1.74 -1.93 12.31
N HIS A 162 2.28 -1.23 11.30
CA HIS A 162 3.65 -1.46 10.82
C HIS A 162 4.70 -1.13 11.88
N VAL A 163 4.49 -0.08 12.69
CA VAL A 163 5.38 0.24 13.81
C VAL A 163 5.31 -0.86 14.88
N ALA A 164 4.12 -1.37 15.19
CA ALA A 164 3.95 -2.44 16.15
C ALA A 164 4.63 -3.74 15.68
N THR A 165 4.50 -4.14 14.41
CA THR A 165 5.17 -5.33 13.87
C THR A 165 6.70 -5.18 13.87
N ILE A 166 7.24 -4.02 13.48
CA ILE A 166 8.69 -3.73 13.55
C ILE A 166 9.21 -3.85 14.99
N ILE A 167 8.48 -3.30 15.97
CA ILE A 167 8.84 -3.39 17.39
C ILE A 167 8.81 -4.84 17.85
N LEU A 168 7.78 -5.61 17.47
CA LEU A 168 7.62 -7.00 17.89
C LEU A 168 8.72 -7.91 17.32
N ILE A 169 9.05 -7.75 16.03
CA ILE A 169 10.15 -8.46 15.36
C ILE A 169 11.48 -8.11 16.03
N SER A 170 11.74 -6.82 16.25
CA SER A 170 12.99 -6.34 16.87
C SER A 170 13.11 -6.84 18.32
N PHE A 171 12.04 -6.77 19.10
CA PHE A 171 12.02 -7.25 20.48
C PHE A 171 12.24 -8.76 20.55
N SER A 172 11.58 -9.53 19.68
CA SER A 172 11.77 -10.98 19.57
C SER A 172 13.23 -11.32 19.27
N TRP A 173 13.90 -10.55 18.41
CA TRP A 173 15.32 -10.71 18.12
C TRP A 173 16.20 -10.45 19.34
N PHE A 174 16.04 -9.29 20.00
CA PHE A 174 16.87 -8.93 21.16
C PHE A 174 16.67 -9.85 22.36
N ALA A 175 15.46 -10.37 22.55
CA ALA A 175 15.14 -11.31 23.62
C ALA A 175 15.50 -12.77 23.29
N ASN A 176 16.05 -13.05 22.10
CA ASN A 176 16.33 -14.41 21.60
C ASN A 176 15.09 -15.32 21.55
N TYR A 177 13.92 -14.75 21.28
CA TYR A 177 12.67 -15.48 21.04
C TYR A 177 12.56 -15.95 19.58
N VAL A 178 13.66 -16.47 19.01
CA VAL A 178 13.79 -16.72 17.56
C VAL A 178 12.71 -17.69 17.06
N ARG A 179 12.45 -18.78 17.79
CA ARG A 179 11.43 -19.77 17.41
C ARG A 179 10.03 -19.17 17.43
N ALA A 180 9.66 -18.48 18.51
CA ALA A 180 8.37 -17.83 18.66
C ALA A 180 8.17 -16.75 17.60
N GLY A 181 9.19 -15.92 17.37
CA GLY A 181 9.11 -14.83 16.42
C GLY A 181 9.00 -15.31 14.98
N THR A 182 9.64 -16.42 14.58
CA THR A 182 9.39 -17.01 13.24
C THR A 182 7.94 -17.43 13.02
N LEU A 183 7.24 -17.90 14.05
CA LEU A 183 5.82 -18.24 13.95
C LEU A 183 4.94 -16.99 13.90
N ILE A 184 5.25 -16.01 14.75
CA ILE A 184 4.54 -14.73 14.83
C ILE A 184 4.65 -13.95 13.53
N MET A 185 5.84 -13.92 12.92
CA MET A 185 6.09 -13.33 11.61
C MET A 185 5.25 -13.98 10.50
N ALA A 186 5.27 -15.31 10.40
CA ALA A 186 4.44 -16.02 9.42
C ALA A 186 2.93 -15.80 9.62
N LEU A 187 2.47 -15.63 10.86
CA LEU A 187 1.09 -15.27 11.17
C LEU A 187 0.79 -13.81 10.75
N HIS A 188 1.70 -12.87 11.01
CA HIS A 188 1.56 -11.47 10.59
C HIS A 188 1.48 -11.35 9.07
N ASP A 189 2.35 -12.03 8.32
CA ASP A 189 2.30 -12.09 6.86
C ASP A 189 0.92 -12.55 6.34
N SER A 190 0.27 -13.49 7.04
CA SER A 190 -1.06 -13.98 6.68
C SER A 190 -2.20 -13.01 7.01
N SER A 191 -2.07 -12.23 8.09
CA SER A 191 -3.08 -11.26 8.52
C SER A 191 -2.99 -9.95 7.74
N ASP A 192 -1.80 -9.55 7.35
CA ASP A 192 -1.56 -8.28 6.64
C ASP A 192 -2.21 -8.31 5.25
N TYR A 193 -2.36 -9.49 4.65
CA TYR A 193 -3.17 -9.70 3.46
C TYR A 193 -4.62 -9.22 3.60
N LEU A 194 -5.22 -9.30 4.80
CA LEU A 194 -6.62 -8.93 5.04
C LEU A 194 -6.79 -7.45 5.42
N LEU A 195 -5.74 -6.81 5.94
CA LEU A 195 -5.76 -5.42 6.41
C LEU A 195 -5.42 -4.41 5.30
N GLU A 196 -4.82 -4.85 4.19
CA GLU A 196 -4.40 -4.05 3.03
C GLU A 196 -5.45 -4.00 1.91
#